data_AF-V6LUC3-F1
#
_entry.id   AF-V6LUC3-F1
#
_cell.length_a   1.000
_cell.length_b   1.000
_cell.length_c   1.000
_cell.angle_alpha   90.00
_cell.angle_beta   90.00
_cell.angle_gamma   90.00
#
_symmetry.space_group_name_H-M   'P 1'
#
loop_
_entity.id
_entity.type
_entity.pdbx_description
1 polymer ?
#
loop_
_entity_poly.entity_id
_entity_poly.type
_entity_poly.pdbx_seq_one_letter_code
_entity_poly.pdbx_strand_id
1 'polypeptide(L)'
;MNPTHIATILLTPLLNVTDNLIFSPLSLLHALSLLSILSDGSAADELNNVFNLQGYDPAANKNFHLAANIFMRNLNLLKSNDAMAAFKIDPQPLLSAEQVNKWVSDNTAGMIPKILEKIGDEEVILVSALYFSGKFQNAFDPRQTVAADFSSFNGKTPCQMMYAKRHMG
;
A
#
# COMPACT_ATOMS: atom_id res chain seq x y z
N MET A 1 -12.86 3.52 -13.14
CA MET A 1 -11.60 4.01 -12.54
C MET A 1 -10.50 4.14 -13.60
N ASN A 2 -9.75 5.25 -13.63
CA ASN A 2 -8.57 5.44 -14.49
C ASN A 2 -7.28 5.37 -13.63
N PRO A 3 -6.56 4.23 -13.61
CA PRO A 3 -5.39 4.03 -12.74
C PRO A 3 -4.26 5.03 -12.99
N THR A 4 -4.10 5.49 -14.23
CA THR A 4 -3.05 6.43 -14.65
C THR A 4 -3.24 7.83 -14.07
N HIS A 5 -4.50 8.25 -13.90
CA HIS A 5 -4.82 9.56 -13.30
C HIS A 5 -4.46 9.59 -11.81
N ILE A 6 -4.85 8.55 -11.07
CA ILE A 6 -4.58 8.42 -9.64
C ILE A 6 -3.09 8.30 -9.36
N ALA A 7 -2.37 7.47 -10.13
CA ALA A 7 -0.93 7.35 -10.00
C ALA A 7 -0.23 8.70 -10.22
N THR A 8 -0.65 9.48 -11.22
CA THR A 8 -0.10 10.82 -11.49
C THR A 8 -0.35 11.79 -10.34
N ILE A 9 -1.58 11.86 -9.80
CA ILE A 9 -1.91 12.74 -8.67
C ILE A 9 -1.05 12.42 -7.45
N LEU A 10 -0.86 11.13 -7.16
CA LEU A 10 -0.11 10.67 -5.99
C LEU A 10 1.42 10.81 -6.18
N LEU A 11 1.90 10.66 -7.41
CA LEU A 11 3.33 10.74 -7.75
C LEU A 11 3.85 12.16 -7.83
N THR A 12 3.07 13.08 -8.38
CA THR A 12 3.54 14.44 -8.73
C THR A 12 4.19 15.16 -7.54
N PRO A 13 3.61 15.13 -6.31
CA PRO A 13 4.24 15.76 -5.14
C PRO A 13 5.54 15.08 -4.71
N LEU A 14 5.76 13.82 -5.08
CA LEU A 14 6.90 13.00 -4.68
C LEU A 14 8.05 13.03 -5.69
N LEU A 15 7.90 13.74 -6.82
CA LEU A 15 8.90 13.77 -7.91
C LEU A 15 10.22 14.47 -7.55
N ASN A 16 10.26 15.22 -6.45
CA ASN A 16 11.47 15.92 -5.98
C ASN A 16 12.31 15.09 -4.99
N VAL A 17 11.97 13.82 -4.76
CA VAL A 17 12.73 12.93 -3.89
C VAL A 17 14.02 12.49 -4.60
N THR A 18 15.17 12.73 -3.96
CA THR A 18 16.51 12.38 -4.49
C THR A 18 16.92 10.93 -4.22
N ASP A 19 16.12 10.22 -3.43
CA ASP A 19 16.31 8.82 -3.07
C ASP A 19 15.37 7.89 -3.85
N ASN A 20 15.57 6.58 -3.68
CA ASN A 20 14.68 5.57 -4.25
C ASN A 20 13.28 5.71 -3.65
N LEU A 21 12.29 6.05 -4.48
CA LEU A 21 10.88 6.08 -4.10
C LEU A 21 10.18 4.79 -4.54
N ILE A 22 9.59 4.09 -3.58
CA ILE A 22 8.69 2.95 -3.83
C ILE A 22 7.43 3.18 -3.02
N PHE A 23 6.28 3.08 -3.67
CA PHE A 23 4.98 3.14 -3.02
C PHE A 23 3.98 2.36 -3.87
N SER A 24 2.85 2.00 -3.27
CA SER A 24 1.76 1.33 -3.98
C SER A 24 0.58 2.29 -4.15
N PRO A 25 0.32 2.79 -5.38
CA PRO A 25 -0.87 3.57 -5.67
C PRO A 25 -2.14 2.82 -5.27
N LEU A 26 -2.15 1.50 -5.45
CA LEU A 26 -3.31 0.67 -5.12
C LEU A 26 -3.55 0.55 -3.62
N SER A 27 -2.50 0.38 -2.82
CA SER A 27 -2.62 0.32 -1.36
C SER A 27 -3.18 1.63 -0.81
N LEU A 28 -2.69 2.76 -1.34
CA LEU A 28 -3.16 4.09 -0.96
C LEU A 28 -4.61 4.32 -1.41
N LEU A 29 -4.94 3.93 -2.64
CA LEU A 29 -6.30 4.00 -3.14
C LEU A 29 -7.28 3.18 -2.31
N HIS A 30 -6.89 1.97 -1.90
CA HIS A 30 -7.70 1.11 -1.05
C HIS A 30 -8.02 1.77 0.30
N ALA A 31 -7.01 2.38 0.93
CA ALA A 31 -7.19 3.14 2.16
C ALA A 31 -8.13 4.34 1.95
N LEU A 32 -7.91 5.13 0.89
CA LEU A 32 -8.73 6.31 0.59
C LEU A 32 -10.18 5.96 0.26
N SER A 33 -10.42 4.84 -0.44
CA SER A 33 -11.76 4.33 -0.70
C SER A 33 -12.47 3.93 0.60
N LEU A 34 -11.77 3.24 1.50
CA LEU A 34 -12.33 2.90 2.81
C LEU A 34 -12.64 4.16 3.63
N LEU A 35 -11.72 5.14 3.65
CA LEU A 35 -11.93 6.41 4.34
C LEU A 35 -13.14 7.16 3.78
N SER A 36 -13.28 7.23 2.45
CA SER A 36 -14.41 7.89 1.78
C SER A 36 -15.74 7.27 2.18
N ILE A 37 -15.81 5.94 2.25
CA ILE A 37 -17.01 5.19 2.66
C ILE A 37 -17.39 5.46 4.13
N LEU A 38 -16.40 5.70 4.98
CA LEU A 38 -16.61 5.96 6.41
C LEU A 38 -16.76 7.44 6.73
N SER A 39 -16.60 8.31 5.74
CA SER A 39 -16.75 9.74 5.89
C SER A 39 -18.18 10.15 5.52
N ASP A 40 -18.72 11.13 6.23
CA ASP A 40 -20.05 11.66 5.94
C ASP A 40 -19.98 12.83 4.94
N GLY A 41 -21.00 12.92 4.07
CA GLY A 41 -21.32 14.08 3.23
C GLY A 41 -20.11 14.71 2.54
N SER A 42 -19.76 15.94 2.94
CA SER A 42 -18.77 16.77 2.26
C SER A 42 -17.37 16.16 2.22
N ALA A 43 -16.95 15.43 3.26
CA ALA A 43 -15.63 14.80 3.29
C ALA A 43 -15.53 13.62 2.30
N ALA A 44 -16.61 12.86 2.15
CA ALA A 44 -16.68 11.82 1.13
C ALA A 44 -16.70 12.41 -0.28
N ASP A 45 -17.41 13.53 -0.48
CA ASP A 45 -17.49 14.22 -1.77
C ASP A 45 -16.12 14.78 -2.20
N GLU A 46 -15.35 15.37 -1.29
CA GLU A 46 -13.99 15.85 -1.57
C GLU A 46 -13.07 14.71 -2.04
N LEU A 47 -13.08 13.57 -1.34
CA LEU A 47 -12.30 12.39 -1.71
C LEU A 47 -12.71 11.83 -3.08
N ASN A 48 -14.01 11.79 -3.36
CA ASN A 48 -14.53 11.34 -4.65
C ASN A 48 -14.14 12.30 -5.80
N ASN A 49 -14.16 13.61 -5.55
CA ASN A 49 -13.81 14.61 -6.56
C ASN A 49 -12.32 14.58 -6.91
N VAL A 50 -11.45 14.37 -5.93
CA VAL A 50 -9.99 14.34 -6.15
C VAL A 50 -9.54 13.01 -6.76
N PHE A 51 -10.02 11.88 -6.24
CA PHE A 51 -9.48 10.56 -6.59
C PHE A 51 -10.36 9.74 -7.53
N ASN A 52 -11.57 10.21 -7.85
CA ASN A 52 -12.55 9.49 -8.67
C ASN A 52 -12.71 8.03 -8.23
N LEU A 53 -13.06 7.85 -6.95
CA LEU A 53 -13.13 6.55 -6.28
C LEU A 53 -14.33 5.69 -6.74
N GLN A 54 -15.20 6.25 -7.57
CA GLN A 54 -16.39 5.59 -8.10
C GLN A 54 -16.01 4.32 -8.90
N GLY A 55 -16.60 3.20 -8.52
CA GLY A 55 -16.35 1.89 -9.15
C GLY A 55 -15.04 1.21 -8.73
N TYR A 56 -14.42 1.63 -7.63
CA TYR A 56 -13.40 0.80 -6.97
C TYR A 56 -14.05 -0.46 -6.39
N ASP A 57 -13.60 -1.63 -6.85
CA ASP A 57 -13.99 -2.91 -6.25
C ASP A 57 -12.82 -3.46 -5.42
N PRO A 58 -12.92 -3.47 -4.07
CA PRO A 58 -11.88 -3.99 -3.20
C PRO A 58 -11.61 -5.50 -3.41
N ALA A 59 -12.53 -6.24 -4.05
CA ALA A 59 -12.41 -7.67 -4.30
C ALA A 59 -11.92 -8.01 -5.73
N ALA A 60 -11.73 -7.03 -6.61
CA ALA A 60 -11.47 -7.28 -8.03
C ALA A 60 -10.12 -7.95 -8.32
N ASN A 61 -9.12 -7.82 -7.42
CA ASN A 61 -7.78 -8.36 -7.68
C ASN A 61 -7.37 -9.44 -6.69
N LYS A 62 -7.13 -10.65 -7.21
CA LYS A 62 -6.79 -11.86 -6.44
C LYS A 62 -5.29 -12.19 -6.44
N ASN A 63 -4.47 -11.42 -7.15
CA ASN A 63 -3.06 -11.75 -7.39
C ASN A 63 -2.09 -11.20 -6.32
N PHE A 64 -2.58 -10.40 -5.39
CA PHE A 64 -1.83 -9.89 -4.25
C PHE A 64 -2.72 -9.85 -3.01
N HIS A 65 -2.08 -9.90 -1.84
CA HIS A 65 -2.78 -9.73 -0.57
C HIS A 65 -2.85 -8.24 -0.26
N LEU A 66 -4.06 -7.68 -0.34
CA LEU A 66 -4.36 -6.30 0.01
C LEU A 66 -5.37 -6.31 1.15
N ALA A 67 -5.02 -5.65 2.25
CA ALA A 67 -5.88 -5.53 3.41
C ALA A 67 -5.83 -4.10 3.93
N ALA A 68 -6.95 -3.60 4.44
CA ALA A 68 -6.99 -2.40 5.26
C ALA A 68 -7.68 -2.71 6.59
N ASN A 69 -7.35 -1.93 7.61
CA ASN A 69 -8.12 -1.94 8.85
C ASN A 69 -8.05 -0.59 9.57
N ILE A 70 -8.91 -0.44 10.57
CA ILE A 70 -9.04 0.77 11.37
C ILE A 70 -8.84 0.41 12.83
N PHE A 71 -7.99 1.19 13.48
CA PHE A 71 -7.75 1.12 14.90
C PHE A 71 -8.21 2.45 15.50
N MET A 72 -9.14 2.45 16.45
CA MET A 72 -9.61 3.70 17.06
C MET A 72 -9.90 3.57 18.55
N ARG A 73 -9.79 4.68 19.28
CA ARG A 73 -10.01 4.69 20.74
C ARG A 73 -11.47 4.48 21.12
N ASN A 74 -12.40 5.00 20.32
CA ASN A 74 -13.83 4.89 20.55
C ASN A 74 -14.57 4.27 19.36
N LEU A 75 -14.73 2.95 19.40
CA LEU A 75 -15.43 2.18 18.36
C LEU A 75 -16.92 2.52 18.23
N ASN A 76 -17.54 3.13 19.23
CA ASN A 76 -18.97 3.49 19.18
C ASN A 76 -19.27 4.57 18.13
N LEU A 77 -18.23 5.26 17.63
CA LEU A 77 -18.35 6.25 16.56
C LEU A 77 -18.52 5.60 15.18
N LEU A 78 -18.15 4.32 15.02
CA LEU A 78 -18.35 3.59 13.77
C LEU A 78 -19.76 3.02 13.72
N LYS A 79 -20.53 3.47 12.74
CA LYS A 79 -21.78 2.81 12.35
C LYS A 79 -21.44 1.71 11.36
N SER A 80 -21.73 0.47 11.73
CA SER A 80 -21.63 -0.66 10.80
C SER A 80 -22.42 -0.34 9.53
N ASN A 81 -21.80 -0.54 8.38
CA ASN A 81 -22.45 -0.43 7.08
C ASN A 81 -22.02 -1.60 6.18
N ASP A 82 -22.82 -1.90 5.16
CA ASP A 82 -22.57 -3.01 4.23
C ASP A 82 -21.25 -2.85 3.45
N ALA A 83 -20.76 -1.61 3.34
CA ALA A 83 -19.53 -1.30 2.65
C ALA A 83 -18.27 -1.71 3.45
N MET A 84 -18.32 -1.74 4.79
CA MET A 84 -17.24 -2.30 5.61
C MET A 84 -17.03 -3.80 5.34
N ALA A 85 -18.13 -4.54 5.09
CA ALA A 85 -18.07 -5.95 4.73
C ALA A 85 -17.40 -6.16 3.36
N ALA A 86 -17.60 -5.25 2.41
CA ALA A 86 -16.95 -5.31 1.10
C ALA A 86 -15.42 -5.21 1.20
N PHE A 87 -14.91 -4.40 2.13
CA PHE A 87 -13.47 -4.28 2.43
C PHE A 87 -12.96 -5.34 3.39
N LYS A 88 -13.85 -6.19 3.93
CA LYS A 88 -13.53 -7.22 4.94
C LYS A 88 -12.78 -6.65 6.14
N ILE A 89 -13.12 -5.43 6.54
CA ILE A 89 -12.50 -4.81 7.71
C ILE A 89 -13.17 -5.28 9.00
N ASP A 90 -12.37 -5.35 10.06
CA ASP A 90 -12.82 -5.66 11.41
C ASP A 90 -12.19 -4.62 12.35
N PRO A 91 -12.83 -3.45 12.55
CA PRO A 91 -12.26 -2.36 13.32
C PRO A 91 -11.87 -2.79 14.73
N GLN A 92 -10.70 -2.36 15.17
CA GLN A 92 -10.14 -2.75 16.46
C GLN A 92 -9.99 -1.53 17.38
N PRO A 93 -10.00 -1.73 18.70
CA PRO A 93 -9.60 -0.67 19.62
C PRO A 93 -8.13 -0.31 19.38
N LEU A 94 -7.80 0.98 19.43
CA LEU A 94 -6.42 1.47 19.33
C LEU A 94 -5.72 1.34 20.69
N LEU A 95 -4.94 0.27 20.87
CA LEU A 95 -4.31 -0.03 22.16
C LEU A 95 -2.83 0.35 22.21
N SER A 96 -2.07 0.06 21.15
CA SER A 96 -0.60 0.24 21.13
C SER A 96 -0.02 0.23 19.71
N ALA A 97 1.17 0.80 19.54
CA ALA A 97 1.87 0.77 18.25
C ALA A 97 2.22 -0.67 17.85
N GLU A 98 2.56 -1.50 18.84
CA GLU A 98 2.87 -2.92 18.70
C GLU A 98 1.69 -3.70 18.13
N GLN A 99 0.46 -3.41 18.55
CA GLN A 99 -0.75 -4.04 18.01
C GLN A 99 -0.91 -3.75 16.51
N VAL A 100 -0.76 -2.48 16.12
CA VAL A 100 -0.89 -2.05 14.71
C VAL A 100 0.26 -2.64 13.88
N ASN A 101 1.50 -2.56 14.38
CA ASN A 101 2.67 -3.15 13.73
C ASN A 101 2.53 -4.66 13.54
N LYS A 102 2.01 -5.38 14.54
CA LYS A 102 1.73 -6.81 14.43
C LYS A 102 0.73 -7.09 13.32
N TRP A 103 -0.39 -6.36 13.28
CA TRP A 103 -1.39 -6.53 12.22
C TRP A 103 -0.80 -6.28 10.83
N VAL A 104 0.03 -5.25 10.68
CA VAL A 104 0.71 -4.95 9.40
C VAL A 104 1.71 -6.03 9.04
N SER A 105 2.51 -6.50 10.00
CA SER A 105 3.48 -7.57 9.79
C SER A 105 2.80 -8.85 9.32
N ASP A 106 1.72 -9.26 9.98
CA ASP A 106 0.95 -10.45 9.63
C ASP A 106 0.35 -10.32 8.21
N ASN A 107 -0.18 -9.14 7.85
CA ASN A 107 -0.72 -8.85 6.52
C ASN A 107 0.35 -8.58 5.45
N THR A 108 1.63 -8.58 5.81
CA THR A 108 2.75 -8.39 4.87
C THR A 108 3.71 -9.57 4.87
N ALA A 109 3.30 -10.72 5.40
CA ALA A 109 4.14 -11.90 5.55
C ALA A 109 5.49 -11.59 6.24
N GLY A 110 5.47 -10.69 7.22
CA GLY A 110 6.64 -10.26 7.98
C GLY A 110 7.51 -9.18 7.32
N MET A 111 7.20 -8.77 6.08
CA MET A 111 8.06 -7.86 5.30
C MET A 111 8.01 -6.41 5.80
N ILE A 112 6.90 -5.99 6.41
CA ILE A 112 6.76 -4.68 7.05
C ILE A 112 6.53 -4.92 8.55
N PRO A 113 7.59 -5.20 9.34
CA PRO A 113 7.45 -5.52 10.76
C PRO A 113 7.15 -4.29 11.62
N LYS A 114 7.46 -3.09 11.12
CA LYS A 114 7.31 -1.85 11.86
C LYS A 114 6.97 -0.70 10.91
N ILE A 115 5.86 -0.03 11.18
CA ILE A 115 5.39 1.19 10.49
C ILE A 115 5.16 2.33 11.49
N LEU A 116 4.86 2.01 12.76
CA LEU A 116 4.72 2.98 13.85
C LEU A 116 5.81 2.78 14.90
N GLU A 117 6.39 3.89 15.35
CA GLU A 117 7.32 3.91 16.50
C GLU A 117 6.57 3.99 17.83
N LYS A 118 5.52 4.82 17.88
CA LYS A 118 4.67 5.05 19.05
C LYS A 118 3.28 5.50 18.59
N ILE A 119 2.32 5.44 19.51
CA ILE A 119 1.03 6.13 19.39
C ILE A 119 1.05 7.27 20.42
N GLY A 120 0.75 8.48 19.98
CA GLY A 120 0.50 9.65 20.81
C GLY A 120 -1.00 9.81 21.07
N ASP A 121 -1.52 11.00 20.76
CA ASP A 121 -2.93 11.37 21.01
C ASP A 121 -3.83 11.06 19.80
N GLU A 122 -3.39 10.22 18.86
CA GLU A 122 -4.22 9.84 17.73
C GLU A 122 -5.47 9.09 18.22
N GLU A 123 -6.64 9.52 17.72
CA GLU A 123 -7.92 8.88 18.03
C GLU A 123 -8.21 7.72 17.08
N VAL A 124 -7.67 7.79 15.86
CA VAL A 124 -7.92 6.85 14.76
C VAL A 124 -6.65 6.64 13.95
N ILE A 125 -6.35 5.39 13.63
CA ILE A 125 -5.33 4.98 12.67
C ILE A 125 -6.01 4.13 11.60
N LEU A 126 -5.96 4.61 10.37
CA LEU A 126 -6.29 3.84 9.18
C LEU A 126 -5.00 3.29 8.59
N VAL A 127 -4.95 1.96 8.39
CA VAL A 127 -3.77 1.31 7.85
C VAL A 127 -4.14 0.42 6.67
N SER A 128 -3.30 0.43 5.64
CA SER A 128 -3.40 -0.44 4.47
C SER A 128 -2.08 -1.18 4.27
N ALA A 129 -2.17 -2.48 4.09
CA ALA A 129 -1.07 -3.40 3.96
C ALA A 129 -1.21 -4.16 2.63
N LEU A 130 -0.20 -4.02 1.78
CA LEU A 130 -0.11 -4.72 0.50
C LEU A 130 1.13 -5.60 0.50
N TYR A 131 0.92 -6.88 0.18
CA TYR A 131 1.97 -7.83 -0.10
C TYR A 131 1.82 -8.44 -1.48
N PHE A 132 2.90 -8.37 -2.26
CA PHE A 132 3.00 -8.97 -3.58
C PHE A 132 4.22 -9.88 -3.64
N SER A 133 3.99 -11.13 -4.06
CA SER A 133 5.04 -12.11 -4.33
C SER A 133 5.00 -12.49 -5.81
N GLY A 134 5.77 -11.77 -6.60
CA GLY A 134 5.91 -12.03 -8.03
C GLY A 134 6.91 -13.15 -8.29
N LYS A 135 6.49 -14.20 -9.00
CA LYS A 135 7.43 -15.14 -9.61
C LYS A 135 7.70 -14.70 -11.04
N PHE A 136 8.97 -14.61 -11.42
CA PHE A 136 9.31 -14.45 -12.83
C PHE A 136 8.76 -15.64 -13.61
N GLN A 137 8.07 -15.38 -14.72
CA GLN A 137 7.64 -16.44 -15.64
C GLN A 137 8.85 -17.23 -16.17
N ASN A 138 9.95 -16.52 -16.45
CA ASN A 138 11.26 -17.08 -16.74
C ASN A 138 12.23 -16.51 -15.72
N ALA A 139 12.68 -17.31 -14.75
CA ALA A 139 13.63 -16.87 -13.73
C ALA A 139 15.02 -16.60 -14.31
N PHE A 140 15.81 -15.78 -13.61
CA PHE A 140 17.23 -15.61 -13.90
C PHE A 140 17.99 -16.84 -13.38
N ASP A 141 19.00 -17.30 -14.12
CA ASP A 141 19.93 -18.30 -13.61
C ASP A 141 20.89 -17.61 -12.62
N PRO A 142 20.90 -17.99 -11.33
CA PRO A 142 21.76 -17.34 -10.34
C PRO A 142 23.25 -17.40 -10.69
N ARG A 143 23.68 -18.39 -11.48
CA ARG A 143 25.08 -18.54 -11.95
C ARG A 143 25.48 -17.50 -12.98
N GLN A 144 24.51 -16.81 -13.58
CA GLN A 144 24.73 -15.73 -14.54
C GLN A 144 24.77 -14.36 -13.85
N THR A 145 24.48 -14.28 -12.55
CA THR A 145 24.59 -13.04 -11.79
C THR A 145 26.05 -12.72 -11.50
N VAL A 146 26.52 -11.54 -11.92
CA VAL A 146 27.92 -11.10 -11.72
C VAL A 146 27.98 -9.72 -11.07
N ALA A 147 29.10 -9.43 -10.40
CA ALA A 147 29.36 -8.11 -9.85
C ALA A 147 29.58 -7.09 -10.98
N ALA A 148 28.91 -5.94 -10.90
CA ALA A 148 29.07 -4.84 -11.85
C ALA A 148 28.80 -3.48 -11.17
N ASP A 149 29.22 -2.39 -11.80
CA ASP A 149 28.93 -1.03 -11.32
C ASP A 149 27.54 -0.57 -11.76
N PHE A 150 26.73 -0.06 -10.82
CA PHE A 150 25.47 0.64 -11.08
C PHE A 150 25.64 2.14 -10.86
N SER A 151 25.27 2.96 -11.85
CA SER A 151 25.28 4.43 -11.73
C SER A 151 23.99 4.90 -11.04
N SER A 152 24.06 5.20 -9.74
CA SER A 152 22.95 5.75 -8.94
C SER A 152 22.97 7.28 -8.88
N PHE A 153 21.95 7.88 -8.26
CA PHE A 153 21.91 9.33 -7.98
C PHE A 153 23.10 9.82 -7.14
N ASN A 154 23.66 8.94 -6.30
CA ASN A 154 24.77 9.24 -5.40
C ASN A 154 26.13 8.77 -5.97
N GLY A 155 26.19 8.40 -7.26
CA GLY A 155 27.39 7.91 -7.93
C GLY A 155 27.38 6.40 -8.18
N LYS A 156 28.54 5.86 -8.55
CA LYS A 156 28.69 4.43 -8.88
C LYS A 156 28.71 3.57 -7.61
N THR A 157 27.87 2.54 -7.59
CA THR A 157 27.77 1.56 -6.51
C THR A 157 27.88 0.15 -7.08
N PRO A 158 28.75 -0.74 -6.55
CA PRO A 158 28.79 -2.14 -6.95
C PRO A 158 27.46 -2.85 -6.65
N CYS A 159 26.99 -3.70 -7.56
CA CYS A 159 25.79 -4.52 -7.36
C CYS A 159 25.92 -5.90 -8.00
N GLN A 160 25.03 -6.81 -7.62
CA GLN A 160 24.87 -8.11 -8.24
C GLN A 160 23.90 -7.99 -9.43
N MET A 161 24.46 -7.86 -10.63
CA MET A 161 23.69 -7.65 -11.85
C MET A 161 23.21 -9.00 -12.41
N MET A 162 21.90 -9.18 -12.53
CA MET A 162 21.30 -10.40 -13.10
C MET A 162 21.30 -10.34 -14.64
N TYR A 163 21.60 -11.46 -15.31
CA TYR A 163 21.64 -11.54 -16.77
C TYR A 163 20.73 -12.65 -17.31
N ALA A 164 20.05 -12.36 -18.42
CA ALA A 164 19.29 -13.35 -19.19
C ALA A 164 19.30 -12.98 -20.68
N LYS A 165 19.60 -13.96 -21.55
CA LYS A 165 19.42 -13.83 -23.00
C LYS A 165 18.11 -14.50 -23.39
N ARG A 166 17.18 -13.75 -24.00
CA ARG A 166 15.85 -14.26 -24.36
C ARG A 166 15.52 -13.87 -25.79
N HIS A 167 14.97 -14.81 -26.55
CA HIS A 167 14.29 -14.50 -27.80
C HIS A 167 12.91 -13.96 -27.42
N MET A 168 12.64 -12.68 -27.72
CA MET A 168 11.27 -12.18 -27.70
C MET A 168 10.59 -12.74 -28.96
N GLY A 169 9.62 -13.64 -28.74
CA GLY A 169 8.73 -14.11 -29.81
C GLY A 169 7.65 -13.10 -30.14
#